data_AF-A0A2M8ZAP3-F1
#
_entry.id   AF-A0A2M8ZAP3-F1
#
_cell.length_a   1.000
_cell.length_b   1.000
_cell.length_c   1.000
_cell.angle_alpha   90.00
_cell.angle_beta   90.00
_cell.angle_gamma   90.00
#
_symmetry.space_group_name_H-M   'P 1'
#
loop_
_entity.id
_entity.type
_entity.pdbx_description
1 polymer ?
#
loop_
_entity_poly.entity_id
_entity_poly.type
_entity_poly.pdbx_seq_one_letter_code
_entity_poly.pdbx_strand_id
1 'polypeptide(L)' 'MEDGTIMVNVSLARYENGIRAMARIEALKAFAIKSDYNISREDIASILGFELPVEVEKDE' A
#
# COMPACT_ATOMS: atom_id res chain seq x y z
N MET A 1 -3.51 16.72 26.38
CA MET A 1 -2.71 16.62 25.16
C MET A 1 -3.00 17.88 24.37
N GLU A 2 -1.99 18.73 24.12
CA GLU A 2 -2.19 19.93 23.31
C GLU A 2 -2.44 19.50 21.86
N ASP A 3 -3.61 19.86 21.31
CA ASP A 3 -3.94 19.70 19.90
C ASP A 3 -3.13 20.71 19.07
N GLY A 4 -1.84 20.41 18.89
CA GLY A 4 -0.95 21.17 18.03
C GLY A 4 -1.25 20.87 16.56
N THR A 5 -1.88 21.80 15.85
CA THR A 5 -2.01 21.71 14.39
C THR A 5 -0.64 21.97 13.75
N ILE A 6 -0.12 21.00 12.99
CA ILE A 6 1.15 21.13 12.27
C ILE A 6 0.85 21.42 10.80
N MET A 7 1.26 22.61 10.32
CA MET A 7 1.27 22.91 8.89
C MET A 7 2.59 22.45 8.26
N VAL A 8 2.49 21.67 7.19
CA VAL A 8 3.64 21.18 6.42
C VAL A 8 3.50 21.56 4.96
N ASN A 9 4.61 21.92 4.32
CA ASN A 9 4.65 22.15 2.88
C ASN A 9 5.06 20.86 2.16
N VAL A 10 4.19 20.38 1.28
CA VAL A 10 4.40 19.18 0.47
C VAL A 10 4.09 19.53 -0.98
N SER A 11 4.93 19.09 -1.92
CA SER A 11 4.63 19.27 -3.33
C SER A 11 3.34 18.53 -3.71
N LEU A 12 2.52 19.16 -4.57
CA LEU A 12 1.24 18.58 -5.00
C LEU A 12 1.42 17.15 -5.56
N ALA A 13 2.45 16.92 -6.37
CA ALA A 13 2.76 15.59 -6.90
C ALA A 13 3.02 14.55 -5.80
N ARG A 14 3.76 14.92 -4.74
CA ARG A 14 4.03 14.00 -3.62
C ARG A 14 2.77 13.75 -2.79
N TYR A 15 1.95 14.77 -2.61
CA TYR A 15 0.66 14.65 -1.93
C TYR A 15 -0.29 13.71 -2.70
N GLU A 16 -0.47 13.92 -3.99
CA GLU A 16 -1.30 13.06 -4.85
C GLU A 16 -0.84 11.60 -4.82
N ASN A 17 0.48 11.36 -4.89
CA ASN A 17 1.05 10.02 -4.77
C ASN A 17 0.73 9.39 -3.40
N GLY A 18 0.82 10.16 -2.32
CA GLY A 18 0.45 9.71 -0.98
C GLY A 18 -1.03 9.34 -0.88
N ILE A 19 -1.92 10.16 -1.42
CA ILE A 19 -3.36 9.88 -1.45
C ILE A 19 -3.66 8.61 -2.24
N ARG A 20 -3.02 8.41 -3.40
CA ARG A 20 -3.16 7.18 -4.20
C ARG A 20 -2.66 5.95 -3.45
N ALA A 21 -1.53 6.05 -2.76
CA ALA A 21 -1.00 4.95 -1.96
C ALA A 21 -1.95 4.58 -0.81
N MET A 22 -2.52 5.57 -0.11
CA MET A 22 -3.51 5.35 0.94
C MET A 22 -4.77 4.66 0.42
N ALA A 23 -5.27 5.07 -0.75
CA ALA A 23 -6.43 4.42 -1.37
C ALA A 23 -6.17 2.94 -1.70
N ARG A 24 -4.97 2.60 -2.19
CA ARG A 24 -4.58 1.20 -2.46
C ARG A 24 -4.48 0.37 -1.18
N ILE A 25 -3.96 0.94 -0.09
CA ILE A 25 -3.89 0.29 1.21
C ILE A 25 -5.30 0.01 1.76
N GLU A 26 -6.22 0.98 1.67
CA GLU A 26 -7.61 0.78 2.10
C GLU A 26 -8.32 -0.29 1.26
N ALA A 27 -8.09 -0.32 -0.05
CA ALA A 27 -8.59 -1.39 -0.91
C ALA A 27 -8.06 -2.77 -0.49
N LEU A 28 -6.76 -2.87 -0.18
CA LEU A 28 -6.14 -4.09 0.30
C LEU A 28 -6.75 -4.57 1.63
N LYS A 29 -6.95 -3.67 2.60
CA LYS A 29 -7.61 -4.00 3.88
C LYS A 29 -9.01 -4.55 3.64
N ALA A 30 -9.80 -3.87 2.82
CA ALA A 30 -11.17 -4.28 2.52
C ALA A 30 -11.23 -5.64 1.81
N PHE A 31 -10.28 -5.91 0.91
CA PHE A 31 -10.18 -7.20 0.23
C PHE A 31 -9.77 -8.32 1.21
N ALA A 32 -8.72 -8.10 2.00
CA ALA A 32 -8.23 -9.08 2.97
C ALA A 32 -9.28 -9.48 4.02
N ILE A 33 -10.13 -8.53 4.44
CA ILE A 33 -11.26 -8.79 5.35
C ILE A 33 -12.35 -9.63 4.67
N LYS A 34 -12.62 -9.39 3.38
CA LYS A 34 -13.63 -10.15 2.61
C LYS A 34 -13.18 -11.56 2.24
N SER A 35 -11.88 -11.79 2.10
CA SER A 35 -11.30 -13.06 1.66
C SER A 35 -10.87 -13.98 2.82
N ASP A 36 -11.38 -13.75 4.05
CA ASP A 36 -10.99 -14.50 5.25
C ASP A 36 -9.46 -14.63 5.43
N TYR A 37 -8.72 -13.54 5.16
CA TYR A 37 -7.24 -13.50 5.25
C TYR A 37 -6.47 -14.39 4.25
N ASN A 38 -7.14 -15.03 3.30
CA ASN A 38 -6.49 -15.83 2.26
C ASN A 38 -6.26 -14.99 1.00
N ILE A 39 -5.27 -14.09 1.04
CA ILE A 39 -4.86 -13.26 -0.11
C ILE A 39 -3.48 -13.69 -0.61
N SER A 40 -3.35 -13.86 -1.93
CA SER A 40 -2.08 -14.24 -2.57
C SER A 40 -1.11 -13.06 -2.64
N ARG A 41 0.20 -13.32 -2.81
CA ARG A 41 1.21 -12.26 -2.97
C ARG A 41 0.99 -11.48 -4.26
N GLU A 42 0.46 -12.16 -5.28
CA GLU A 42 0.14 -11.65 -6.60
C GLU A 42 -1.01 -10.64 -6.52
N ASP A 43 -2.06 -10.96 -5.75
CA ASP A 43 -3.18 -10.05 -5.51
C ASP A 43 -2.74 -8.80 -4.73
N ILE A 44 -1.87 -8.97 -3.71
CA ILE A 44 -1.30 -7.84 -2.96
C ILE A 44 -0.53 -6.91 -3.89
N ALA A 45 0.34 -7.46 -4.74
CA ALA A 45 1.16 -6.70 -5.68
C ALA A 45 0.31 -5.96 -6.72
N SER A 46 -0.74 -6.62 -7.23
CA SER A 46 -1.73 -6.03 -8.14
C SER A 46 -2.46 -4.83 -7.50
N ILE A 47 -2.94 -4.98 -6.27
CA ILE A 47 -3.66 -3.93 -5.54
C ILE A 47 -2.74 -2.74 -5.22
N LEU A 48 -1.52 -3.03 -4.76
CA LEU A 48 -0.55 -2.00 -4.38
C LEU A 48 0.17 -1.41 -5.59
N GLY A 49 0.05 -2.02 -6.77
CA GLY A 49 0.56 -1.54 -8.05
C GLY A 49 2.09 -1.57 -8.10
N PHE A 50 2.69 -2.66 -7.64
CA PHE A 50 4.14 -2.93 -7.76
C PHE A 50 4.37 -4.33 -8.32
N GLU A 51 5.56 -4.58 -8.86
CA GLU A 51 5.95 -5.88 -9.41
C GLU A 51 6.57 -6.76 -8.31
N LEU A 52 6.15 -8.02 -8.24
CA LEU A 52 6.78 -8.97 -7.33
C LEU A 52 8.23 -9.22 -7.77
N PRO A 53 9.18 -9.29 -6.81
CA PRO A 53 10.53 -9.71 -7.13
C PRO A 53 10.48 -11.15 -7.67
N VAL A 54 11.23 -11.39 -8.75
CA VAL A 54 11.42 -12.74 -9.27
C VAL A 54 12.11 -13.55 -8.17
N GLU A 55 11.49 -14.65 -7.75
CA GLU A 55 12.15 -15.59 -6.83
C GLU A 55 13.32 -16.21 -7.58
N VAL A 56 14.52 -15.71 -7.28
CA VAL A 56 15.75 -16.40 -7.65
C VAL A 56 15.84 -17.53 -6.63
N GLU A 57 15.56 -18.76 -7.07
CA GLU A 57 15.85 -19.95 -6.28
C GLU A 57 17.30 -19.83 -5.80
N LYS A 58 17.48 -19.66 -4.49
CA LYS A 58 18.80 -19.85 -3.89
C LYS A 58 19.07 -21.33 -3.96
N ASP A 59 19.81 -21.75 -4.98
CA ASP A 59 20.55 -23.00 -4.95
C ASP A 59 21.48 -22.94 -3.72
N GLU A 60 21.13 -23.75 -2.72
CA GLU A 60 21.89 -24.25 -1.55
C GLU A 60 22.70 -23.27 -0.68
#